data_AF-A0A7S2NJY1-F1
#
_entry.id   AF-A0A7S2NJY1-F1
#
_cell.length_a   1.000
_cell.length_b   1.000
_cell.length_c   1.000
_cell.angle_alpha   90.00
_cell.angle_beta   90.00
_cell.angle_gamma   90.00
#
_symmetry.space_group_name_H-M   'P 1'
#
loop_
_entity.id
_entity.type
_entity.pdbx_description
1 polymer ?
#
loop_
_entity_poly.entity_id
_entity_poly.type
_entity_poly.pdbx_seq_one_letter_code
_entity_poly.pdbx_strand_id
1 'polypeptide(L)'
;AEPNVVRSSRPTALITGRPGGPSGPLAMYSQRLHETTEKVDQDYGRLYRNVMKEFKYMVNVRSGHRYFSMLWASLAPKGNIYRRNGLFAEHRKHTEDVWAQLRELADLHKNLLGGAEVPLEERADRLYEALKDVEVEGSVLPDDGVVEEQGKRSSVSRLATSSETSPSRKQLTRRSSTMWVQDEDLFGGEIGFLPLEEWLRFKVFRVGPFLMDCDADRRTEEAKHFFMALGIFGLQVIAPFLIFLNRWNADANYLRDWGRLKSHLTVKQLACLGSTLPDVLTTIMGVLLLFVIIFMVRCYVKEQLANAGKSSKLPTDACWFLVGCFANAWSCCLICLNIPLLFWSEPTPTNIVLDSMTLLFLFKLDDLSDILCSYMDMSDEDFQRLAAWNSALMSQCPVHVEDLINPSAESLADLWSVHYDASGRLCRTKGGHCLTRLTHRFSEEECNERTPLAAKELHYQGERILYRVSRDRSYELPTTLAFAVFVMWNSISWFISIGQFVIPVGWYLINKRCSSK
;
A
#
# COMPACT_ATOMS: atom_id res chain seq x y z
N ALA A 1 6.24 -32.75 76.38
CA ALA A 1 6.22 -34.20 76.12
C ALA A 1 5.75 -34.40 74.68
N GLU A 2 6.69 -34.89 73.87
CA GLU A 2 6.55 -35.46 72.52
C GLU A 2 5.46 -36.57 72.43
N PRO A 3 4.97 -37.03 71.25
CA PRO A 3 5.86 -37.53 70.19
C PRO A 3 5.45 -37.45 68.69
N ASN A 4 6.49 -37.60 67.86
CA ASN A 4 6.66 -38.36 66.62
C ASN A 4 5.71 -38.16 65.42
N VAL A 5 6.24 -37.61 64.31
CA VAL A 5 6.21 -38.28 62.98
C VAL A 5 7.48 -37.99 62.17
N VAL A 6 8.22 -39.08 61.95
CA VAL A 6 9.18 -39.50 60.92
C VAL A 6 9.46 -38.61 59.69
N ARG A 7 10.75 -38.38 59.45
CA ARG A 7 11.40 -37.91 58.21
C ARG A 7 11.30 -38.94 57.07
N SER A 8 11.09 -38.47 55.84
CA SER A 8 11.58 -39.11 54.63
C SER A 8 12.07 -38.07 53.62
N SER A 9 13.19 -38.40 53.00
CA SER A 9 14.17 -37.57 52.30
C SER A 9 14.01 -37.55 50.79
N ARG A 10 14.19 -36.39 50.15
CA ARG A 10 15.15 -36.11 49.05
C ARG A 10 14.96 -34.70 48.48
N PRO A 11 16.03 -33.98 48.10
CA PRO A 11 15.94 -32.70 47.42
C PRO A 11 15.86 -32.91 45.90
N THR A 12 14.86 -32.33 45.25
CA THR A 12 14.83 -32.18 43.79
C THR A 12 15.33 -30.78 43.47
N ALA A 13 16.46 -30.71 42.79
CA ALA A 13 17.03 -29.47 42.28
C ALA A 13 16.04 -28.76 41.36
N LEU A 14 15.67 -27.52 41.69
CA LEU A 14 14.97 -26.61 40.80
C LEU A 14 15.96 -26.12 39.74
N ILE A 15 15.85 -26.65 38.52
CA ILE A 15 16.46 -26.02 37.34
C ILE A 15 15.50 -24.90 36.91
N THR A 16 15.76 -23.68 37.37
CA THR A 16 15.17 -22.47 36.80
C THR A 16 15.93 -22.13 35.52
N GLY A 17 15.60 -22.80 34.42
CA GLY A 17 16.03 -22.39 33.08
C GLY A 17 15.28 -21.13 32.66
N ARG A 18 15.93 -19.96 32.77
CA ARG A 18 15.49 -18.75 32.06
C ARG A 18 15.54 -19.06 30.55
N PRO A 19 14.48 -18.82 29.77
CA PRO A 19 14.60 -18.86 28.33
C PRO A 19 15.54 -17.73 27.90
N GLY A 20 16.70 -18.11 27.36
CA GLY A 20 17.65 -17.17 26.77
C GLY A 20 17.04 -16.52 25.54
N GLY A 21 16.44 -15.35 25.73
CA GLY A 21 16.21 -14.41 24.64
C GLY A 21 17.55 -13.94 24.08
N PRO A 22 17.62 -13.60 22.78
CA PRO A 22 18.88 -13.20 22.13
C PRO A 22 19.38 -11.89 22.73
N SER A 23 20.31 -11.96 23.68
CA SER A 23 21.03 -10.82 24.25
C SER A 23 22.22 -10.45 23.36
N GLY A 24 21.93 -9.91 22.18
CA GLY A 24 22.92 -9.42 21.22
C GLY A 24 22.56 -8.04 20.66
N PRO A 25 23.52 -7.33 20.01
CA PRO A 25 23.32 -6.00 19.44
C PRO A 25 22.10 -5.90 18.50
N LEU A 26 21.72 -7.00 17.86
CA LEU A 26 20.56 -7.10 16.97
C LEU A 26 19.20 -6.99 17.70
N ALA A 27 19.07 -7.46 18.95
CA ALA A 27 17.85 -7.29 19.73
C ALA A 27 17.70 -5.85 20.22
N MET A 28 18.83 -5.22 20.57
CA MET A 28 18.86 -3.80 20.93
C MET A 28 18.57 -2.91 19.72
N TYR A 29 19.07 -3.27 18.52
CA TYR A 29 18.70 -2.62 17.26
C TYR A 29 17.24 -2.82 16.92
N SER A 30 16.69 -4.05 17.04
CA SER A 30 15.27 -4.35 16.78
C SER A 30 14.33 -3.62 17.73
N GLN A 31 14.71 -3.45 18.99
CA GLN A 31 13.90 -2.75 19.99
C GLN A 31 13.98 -1.22 19.79
N ARG A 32 15.17 -0.67 19.51
CA ARG A 32 15.30 0.72 19.05
C ARG A 32 14.52 0.98 17.77
N LEU A 33 14.57 0.05 16.82
CA LEU A 33 13.80 0.07 15.58
C LEU A 33 12.31 0.13 15.87
N HIS A 34 11.80 -0.71 16.77
CA HIS A 34 10.37 -0.70 17.08
C HIS A 34 9.95 0.63 17.73
N GLU A 35 10.77 1.17 18.63
CA GLU A 35 10.55 2.47 19.28
C GLU A 35 10.69 3.67 18.32
N THR A 36 11.60 3.64 17.34
CA THR A 36 11.69 4.68 16.30
C THR A 36 10.63 4.54 15.21
N THR A 37 10.19 3.32 14.87
CA THR A 37 9.13 3.11 13.87
C THR A 37 7.75 3.50 14.45
N GLU A 38 7.54 3.32 15.75
CA GLU A 38 6.30 3.67 16.45
C GLU A 38 6.18 5.19 16.72
N LYS A 39 7.30 5.93 16.63
CA LYS A 39 7.37 7.41 16.74
C LYS A 39 8.06 8.07 15.55
N VAL A 40 7.87 7.55 14.33
CA VAL A 40 8.14 8.38 13.15
C VAL A 40 7.08 9.48 13.17
N ASP A 41 7.44 10.65 13.72
CA ASP A 41 6.64 11.86 13.59
C ASP A 41 6.27 11.99 12.11
N GLN A 42 4.98 11.86 11.81
CA GLN A 42 4.42 12.00 10.46
C GLN A 42 4.38 13.49 10.07
N ASP A 43 5.47 14.21 10.35
CA ASP A 43 5.68 15.54 9.81
C ASP A 43 5.92 15.37 8.31
N TYR A 44 4.85 15.51 7.52
CA TYR A 44 4.89 15.46 6.06
C TYR A 44 5.87 16.49 5.49
N GLY A 45 6.13 17.60 6.19
CA GLY A 45 7.14 18.58 5.79
C GLY A 45 8.56 17.98 5.76
N ARG A 46 8.85 17.03 6.67
CA ARG A 46 10.11 16.29 6.70
C ARG A 46 10.07 15.00 5.90
N LEU A 47 8.89 14.51 5.51
CA LEU A 47 8.75 13.24 4.79
C LEU A 47 9.58 13.24 3.51
N TYR A 48 9.47 14.26 2.67
CA TYR A 48 10.26 14.35 1.43
C TYR A 48 11.76 14.35 1.71
N ARG A 49 12.23 15.17 2.66
CA ARG A 49 13.63 15.19 3.09
C ARG A 49 14.10 13.82 3.56
N ASN A 50 13.31 13.15 4.40
CA ASN A 50 13.64 11.82 4.91
C ASN A 50 13.67 10.80 3.78
N VAL A 51 12.71 10.82 2.86
CA VAL A 51 12.70 9.96 1.67
C VAL A 51 13.95 10.19 0.83
N MET A 52 14.32 11.45 0.57
CA MET A 52 15.51 11.80 -0.23
C MET A 52 16.82 11.45 0.46
N LYS A 53 16.95 11.69 1.77
CA LYS A 53 18.12 11.28 2.57
C LYS A 53 18.32 9.78 2.53
N GLU A 54 17.25 9.05 2.82
CA GLU A 54 17.27 7.59 2.84
C GLU A 54 17.52 7.03 1.43
N PHE A 55 16.99 7.67 0.39
CA PHE A 55 17.27 7.34 -0.99
C PHE A 55 18.75 7.51 -1.35
N LYS A 56 19.34 8.68 -1.06
CA LYS A 56 20.78 8.94 -1.26
C LYS A 56 21.63 7.95 -0.44
N TYR A 57 21.23 7.62 0.78
CA TYR A 57 21.90 6.60 1.60
C TYR A 57 21.83 5.20 0.96
N MET A 58 20.69 4.82 0.39
CA MET A 58 20.46 3.51 -0.23
C MET A 58 21.26 3.29 -1.51
N VAL A 59 21.39 4.32 -2.36
CA VAL A 59 22.29 4.28 -3.53
C VAL A 59 23.72 3.95 -3.08
N ASN A 60 24.10 4.44 -1.90
CA ASN A 60 25.45 4.27 -1.37
C ASN A 60 25.65 3.01 -0.49
N VAL A 61 24.60 2.42 0.13
CA VAL A 61 24.74 1.35 1.12
C VAL A 61 23.83 0.13 0.86
N ARG A 62 24.42 -0.97 0.37
CA ARG A 62 23.73 -2.25 0.07
C ARG A 62 23.01 -2.93 1.24
N SER A 63 23.36 -2.64 2.50
CA SER A 63 22.76 -3.28 3.69
C SER A 63 21.46 -2.61 4.18
N GLY A 64 21.05 -1.46 3.62
CA GLY A 64 19.85 -0.71 4.04
C GLY A 64 18.49 -1.31 3.65
N HIS A 65 18.47 -2.29 2.74
CA HIS A 65 17.24 -2.78 2.12
C HIS A 65 16.17 -3.30 3.10
N ARG A 66 16.55 -4.03 4.16
CA ARG A 66 15.60 -4.56 5.16
C ARG A 66 14.96 -3.49 6.04
N TYR A 67 15.73 -2.47 6.42
CA TYR A 67 15.22 -1.35 7.23
C TYR A 67 14.14 -0.59 6.47
N PHE A 68 14.41 -0.36 5.19
CA PHE A 68 13.54 0.38 4.28
C PHE A 68 12.22 -0.35 4.00
N SER A 69 12.27 -1.67 3.79
CA SER A 69 11.07 -2.50 3.68
C SER A 69 10.15 -2.33 4.89
N MET A 70 10.70 -2.23 6.11
CA MET A 70 9.90 -2.01 7.33
C MET A 70 9.32 -0.60 7.39
N LEU A 71 10.10 0.42 7.03
CA LEU A 71 9.62 1.80 7.00
C LEU A 71 8.44 1.96 6.05
N TRP A 72 8.54 1.49 4.81
CA TRP A 72 7.42 1.61 3.85
C TRP A 72 6.25 0.71 4.18
N ALA A 73 6.52 -0.49 4.71
CA ALA A 73 5.46 -1.33 5.23
C ALA A 73 4.71 -0.65 6.38
N SER A 74 5.33 0.27 7.13
CA SER A 74 4.64 1.05 8.16
C SER A 74 3.78 2.18 7.59
N LEU A 75 4.23 2.83 6.51
CA LEU A 75 3.61 4.01 5.90
C LEU A 75 2.52 3.69 4.88
N ALA A 76 2.71 2.64 4.09
CA ALA A 76 1.85 2.29 2.96
C ALA A 76 1.19 0.91 3.15
N PRO A 77 -0.04 0.71 2.65
CA PRO A 77 -0.68 -0.60 2.62
C PRO A 77 0.07 -1.54 1.67
N LYS A 78 -0.17 -2.84 1.79
CA LYS A 78 0.29 -3.78 0.76
C LYS A 78 -0.33 -3.48 -0.61
N GLY A 79 0.40 -3.81 -1.66
CA GLY A 79 -0.04 -3.66 -3.03
C GLY A 79 -1.23 -4.56 -3.31
N ASN A 80 -2.10 -4.09 -4.18
CA ASN A 80 -2.98 -4.93 -4.99
C ASN A 80 -3.33 -4.15 -6.25
N ILE A 81 -3.88 -4.83 -7.25
CA ILE A 81 -4.19 -4.21 -8.54
C ILE A 81 -5.09 -2.97 -8.43
N TYR A 82 -6.02 -2.95 -7.48
CA TYR A 82 -6.93 -1.82 -7.25
C TYR A 82 -6.23 -0.61 -6.64
N ARG A 83 -5.40 -0.82 -5.62
CA ARG A 83 -4.61 0.24 -4.98
C ARG A 83 -3.59 0.84 -5.94
N ARG A 84 -2.95 -0.01 -6.77
CA ARG A 84 -2.08 0.45 -7.86
C ARG A 84 -2.84 1.36 -8.80
N ASN A 85 -3.95 0.89 -9.37
CA ASN A 85 -4.76 1.70 -10.29
C ASN A 85 -5.26 2.99 -9.63
N GLY A 86 -5.63 2.93 -8.34
CA GLY A 86 -6.05 4.10 -7.58
C GLY A 86 -4.94 5.12 -7.36
N LEU A 87 -3.70 4.67 -7.11
CA LEU A 87 -2.53 5.53 -6.98
C LEU A 87 -2.19 6.22 -8.30
N PHE A 88 -2.14 5.47 -9.41
CA PHE A 88 -1.86 6.01 -10.73
C PHE A 88 -2.98 6.94 -11.23
N ALA A 89 -4.25 6.60 -10.98
CA ALA A 89 -5.37 7.48 -11.30
C ALA A 89 -5.29 8.80 -10.54
N GLU A 90 -4.90 8.77 -9.26
CA GLU A 90 -4.69 9.99 -8.48
C GLU A 90 -3.49 10.78 -8.99
N HIS A 91 -2.39 10.09 -9.35
CA HIS A 91 -1.21 10.73 -9.93
C HIS A 91 -1.57 11.49 -11.22
N ARG A 92 -2.32 10.86 -12.14
CA ARG A 92 -2.75 11.51 -13.39
C ARG A 92 -3.63 12.76 -13.18
N LYS A 93 -4.43 12.82 -12.10
CA LYS A 93 -5.22 14.03 -11.79
C LYS A 93 -4.33 15.21 -11.46
N HIS A 94 -3.27 14.98 -10.69
CA HIS A 94 -2.29 16.01 -10.36
C HIS A 94 -1.48 16.41 -11.58
N THR A 95 -1.04 15.45 -12.40
CA THR A 95 -0.39 15.73 -13.68
C THR A 95 -1.27 16.61 -14.58
N GLU A 96 -2.57 16.30 -14.71
CA GLU A 96 -3.52 17.12 -15.48
C GLU A 96 -3.61 18.55 -14.93
N ASP A 97 -3.77 18.70 -13.61
CA ASP A 97 -3.89 19.98 -12.93
C ASP A 97 -2.62 20.84 -13.09
N VAL A 98 -1.44 20.24 -12.94
CA VAL A 98 -0.15 20.94 -13.11
C VAL A 98 0.05 21.38 -14.56
N TRP A 99 -0.24 20.50 -15.54
CA TRP A 99 -0.17 20.89 -16.96
C TRP A 99 -1.20 21.96 -17.31
N ALA A 100 -2.38 21.96 -16.70
CA ALA A 100 -3.34 23.04 -16.89
C ALA A 100 -2.79 24.39 -16.40
N GLN A 101 -2.23 24.43 -15.19
CA GLN A 101 -1.58 25.62 -14.66
C GLN A 101 -0.39 26.07 -15.54
N LEU A 102 0.41 25.13 -16.04
CA LEU A 102 1.55 25.42 -16.91
C LEU A 102 1.10 26.06 -18.24
N ARG A 103 -0.01 25.60 -18.82
CA ARG A 103 -0.59 26.20 -20.03
C ARG A 103 -1.08 27.63 -19.78
N GLU A 104 -1.75 27.87 -18.66
CA GLU A 104 -2.20 29.23 -18.29
C GLU A 104 -1.00 30.19 -18.16
N LEU A 105 0.07 29.76 -17.49
CA LEU A 105 1.30 30.54 -17.36
C LEU A 105 2.03 30.71 -18.69
N ALA A 106 2.05 29.68 -19.53
CA ALA A 106 2.66 29.75 -20.86
C ALA A 106 1.94 30.75 -21.78
N ASP A 107 0.62 30.94 -21.62
CA ASP A 107 -0.10 31.98 -22.35
C ASP A 107 0.16 33.38 -21.77
N LEU A 108 0.21 33.49 -20.44
CA LEU A 108 0.53 34.74 -19.74
C LEU A 108 1.93 35.26 -20.13
N HIS A 109 2.92 34.37 -20.20
CA HIS A 109 4.32 34.68 -20.52
C HIS A 109 4.67 34.42 -22.00
N LYS A 110 3.68 34.44 -22.91
CA LYS A 110 3.88 34.10 -24.32
C LYS A 110 4.99 34.90 -25.01
N ASN A 111 5.22 36.16 -24.63
CA ASN A 111 6.27 36.99 -25.21
C ASN A 111 7.68 36.43 -24.95
N LEU A 112 7.92 35.85 -23.77
CA LEU A 112 9.18 35.20 -23.42
C LEU A 112 9.32 33.81 -24.08
N LEU A 113 8.19 33.18 -24.41
CA LEU A 113 8.12 31.82 -24.95
C LEU A 113 8.03 31.77 -26.49
N GLY A 114 8.38 32.86 -27.18
CA GLY A 114 8.43 32.94 -28.65
C GLY A 114 7.26 33.65 -29.32
N GLY A 115 6.35 34.24 -28.55
CA GLY A 115 5.23 35.04 -29.03
C GLY A 115 3.91 34.29 -29.20
N ALA A 116 2.87 35.02 -29.62
CA ALA A 116 1.52 34.48 -29.79
C ALA A 116 1.40 33.46 -30.94
N GLU A 117 2.28 33.54 -31.93
CA GLU A 117 2.29 32.67 -33.12
C GLU A 117 2.69 31.22 -32.81
N VAL A 118 3.43 30.99 -31.73
CA VAL A 118 3.80 29.64 -31.28
C VAL A 118 2.57 28.95 -30.66
N PRO A 119 2.24 27.69 -31.00
CA PRO A 119 1.12 26.99 -30.38
C PRO A 119 1.25 26.92 -28.85
N LEU A 120 0.11 26.97 -28.14
CA LEU A 120 0.09 26.96 -26.67
C LEU A 120 0.83 25.76 -26.06
N GLU A 121 0.67 24.58 -26.64
CA GLU A 121 1.35 23.36 -26.18
C GLU A 121 2.88 23.47 -26.30
N GLU A 122 3.38 24.04 -27.41
CA GLU A 122 4.82 24.24 -27.59
C GLU A 122 5.37 25.29 -26.62
N ARG A 123 4.58 26.34 -26.31
CA ARG A 123 4.96 27.30 -25.26
C ARG A 123 5.02 26.64 -23.87
N ALA A 124 4.06 25.77 -23.55
CA ALA A 124 4.06 25.02 -22.30
C ALA A 124 5.26 24.05 -22.21
N ASP A 125 5.62 23.41 -23.32
CA ASP A 125 6.81 22.56 -23.39
C ASP A 125 8.09 23.36 -23.18
N ARG A 126 8.23 24.55 -23.80
CA ARG A 126 9.37 25.45 -23.56
C ARG A 126 9.47 25.90 -22.11
N LEU A 127 8.33 26.16 -21.47
CA LEU A 127 8.28 26.51 -20.05
C LEU A 127 8.73 25.34 -19.16
N TYR A 128 8.34 24.11 -19.50
CA TYR A 128 8.82 22.90 -18.84
C TYR A 128 10.32 22.64 -19.07
N GLU A 129 10.83 22.82 -20.29
CA GLU A 129 12.27 22.67 -20.54
C GLU A 129 13.09 23.68 -19.74
N ALA A 130 12.63 24.93 -19.61
CA ALA A 130 13.27 25.93 -18.75
C ALA A 130 13.26 25.56 -17.26
N LEU A 131 12.31 24.74 -16.80
CA LEU A 131 12.27 24.26 -15.42
C LEU A 131 13.47 23.36 -15.11
N LYS A 132 13.92 22.56 -16.08
CA LYS A 132 15.04 21.62 -15.89
C LYS A 132 16.37 22.31 -15.70
N ASP A 133 16.47 23.58 -16.11
CA ASP A 133 17.66 24.41 -16.01
C ASP A 133 17.64 25.34 -14.78
N VAL A 134 16.59 25.27 -13.94
CA VAL A 134 16.45 26.16 -12.77
C VAL A 134 17.44 25.81 -11.67
N GLU A 135 18.08 26.82 -11.08
CA GLU A 135 18.83 26.66 -9.84
C GLU A 135 17.88 26.76 -8.65
N VAL A 136 17.86 25.73 -7.80
CA VAL A 136 17.04 25.71 -6.59
C VAL A 136 17.81 26.39 -5.45
N GLU A 137 17.31 27.53 -4.97
CA GLU A 137 17.93 28.28 -3.88
C GLU A 137 17.60 27.68 -2.51
N GLY A 138 18.62 27.53 -1.66
CA GLY A 138 18.51 26.89 -0.35
C GLY A 138 18.64 25.37 -0.42
N SER A 139 18.71 24.70 0.73
CA SER A 139 18.89 23.25 0.78
C SER A 139 17.70 22.56 1.45
N VAL A 140 17.10 21.60 0.74
CA VAL A 140 16.14 20.67 1.35
C VAL A 140 16.84 19.80 2.38
N LEU A 141 18.12 19.50 2.19
CA LEU A 141 18.93 18.73 3.11
C LEU A 141 19.60 19.67 4.11
N PRO A 142 19.47 19.44 5.44
CA PRO A 142 20.32 20.13 6.39
C PRO A 142 21.77 19.87 5.99
N ASP A 143 22.60 20.89 6.12
CA ASP A 143 24.05 20.80 5.98
C ASP A 143 24.50 19.80 7.05
N ASP A 144 24.49 18.50 6.69
CA ASP A 144 24.88 17.39 7.53
C ASP A 144 26.40 17.54 7.62
N GLY A 145 26.82 18.48 8.48
CA GLY A 145 28.14 19.09 8.50
C GLY A 145 29.16 18.02 8.22
N VAL A 146 29.80 18.15 7.05
CA VAL A 146 30.69 17.17 6.44
C VAL A 146 31.45 16.47 7.56
N VAL A 147 31.02 15.25 7.89
CA VAL A 147 31.85 14.37 8.70
C VAL A 147 33.01 14.08 7.78
N GLU A 148 34.08 14.87 7.91
CA GLU A 148 35.33 14.68 7.21
C GLU A 148 35.72 13.23 7.43
N GLU A 149 35.41 12.38 6.45
CA GLU A 149 35.84 11.00 6.42
C GLU A 149 37.32 11.02 6.08
N GLN A 150 38.13 11.42 7.07
CA GLN A 150 39.58 11.41 7.00
C GLN A 150 40.03 9.96 6.83
N GLY A 151 40.36 9.65 5.58
CA GLY A 151 41.49 8.81 5.25
C GLY A 151 41.28 7.30 5.40
N LYS A 152 40.90 6.66 4.29
CA LYS A 152 41.55 5.42 3.79
C LYS A 152 40.96 4.99 2.45
N ARG A 153 41.28 5.71 1.36
CA ARG A 153 41.22 5.13 0.02
C ARG A 153 42.61 4.60 -0.34
N SER A 154 42.83 3.31 -0.08
CA SER A 154 43.92 2.56 -0.70
C SER A 154 43.66 2.45 -2.20
N SER A 155 44.62 2.96 -2.96
CA SER A 155 44.74 2.90 -4.40
C SER A 155 44.81 1.44 -4.89
N VAL A 156 43.77 1.02 -5.62
CA VAL A 156 43.81 -0.18 -6.47
C VAL A 156 43.68 0.28 -7.91
N SER A 157 44.82 0.37 -8.59
CA SER A 157 44.92 0.61 -10.03
C SER A 157 44.31 -0.57 -10.79
N ARG A 158 43.30 -0.30 -11.64
CA ARG A 158 42.84 -1.26 -12.66
C ARG A 158 43.43 -0.89 -14.01
N LEU A 159 44.22 -1.82 -14.55
CA LEU A 159 44.64 -1.86 -15.95
C LEU A 159 43.41 -2.02 -16.85
N ALA A 160 43.36 -1.22 -17.91
CA ALA A 160 42.47 -1.40 -19.04
C ALA A 160 43.04 -2.49 -19.97
N THR A 161 42.25 -3.51 -20.28
CA THR A 161 42.48 -4.42 -21.41
C THR A 161 41.28 -4.33 -22.35
N SER A 162 41.54 -3.76 -23.52
CA SER A 162 40.65 -3.77 -24.69
C SER A 162 40.73 -5.13 -25.37
N SER A 163 39.58 -5.80 -25.58
CA SER A 163 39.44 -6.76 -26.66
C SER A 163 38.04 -6.68 -27.27
N GLU A 164 38.01 -6.27 -28.53
CA GLU A 164 36.88 -6.40 -29.44
C GLU A 164 36.55 -7.87 -29.67
N THR A 165 35.25 -8.24 -29.65
CA THR A 165 34.72 -9.34 -30.48
C THR A 165 33.21 -9.17 -30.72
N SER A 166 32.90 -9.01 -32.01
CA SER A 166 31.72 -9.42 -32.79
C SER A 166 30.26 -9.19 -32.34
N PRO A 167 29.38 -8.75 -33.28
CA PRO A 167 27.96 -8.56 -33.05
C PRO A 167 27.17 -9.82 -33.41
N SER A 168 26.56 -10.49 -32.45
CA SER A 168 25.51 -11.48 -32.73
C SER A 168 24.68 -11.84 -31.51
N ARG A 169 23.40 -11.44 -31.58
CA ARG A 169 22.23 -12.11 -30.99
C ARG A 169 22.07 -12.05 -29.46
N LYS A 170 20.95 -11.43 -29.06
CA LYS A 170 20.28 -11.37 -27.74
C LYS A 170 20.53 -10.09 -26.94
N GLN A 171 19.56 -9.18 -26.96
CA GLN A 171 19.08 -8.38 -25.82
C GLN A 171 17.88 -7.53 -26.27
N LEU A 172 16.79 -8.21 -26.66
CA LEU A 172 15.48 -7.58 -26.83
C LEU A 172 14.52 -8.18 -25.81
N THR A 173 14.94 -8.15 -24.54
CA THR A 173 14.12 -8.50 -23.38
C THR A 173 14.75 -7.80 -22.17
N ARG A 174 13.91 -7.18 -21.33
CA ARG A 174 14.23 -6.40 -20.11
C ARG A 174 14.71 -4.96 -20.30
N ARG A 175 13.83 -4.11 -20.82
CA ARG A 175 13.87 -2.66 -20.55
C ARG A 175 12.51 -2.07 -20.15
N SER A 176 11.50 -2.92 -19.97
CA SER A 176 10.15 -2.50 -19.58
C SER A 176 10.04 -2.61 -18.07
N SER A 177 9.66 -1.51 -17.42
CA SER A 177 8.98 -1.47 -16.11
C SER A 177 9.81 -1.31 -14.82
N THR A 178 11.15 -1.42 -14.82
CA THR A 178 11.97 -0.80 -13.74
C THR A 178 12.24 0.66 -14.07
N MET A 179 11.16 1.44 -14.10
CA MET A 179 11.09 2.81 -14.63
C MET A 179 11.70 3.89 -13.72
N TRP A 180 12.24 3.50 -12.57
CA TRP A 180 12.67 4.44 -11.56
C TRP A 180 14.01 3.98 -10.99
N VAL A 181 15.03 4.86 -11.12
CA VAL A 181 16.34 4.76 -10.48
C VAL A 181 17.36 3.83 -11.16
N GLN A 182 17.87 4.23 -12.33
CA GLN A 182 19.19 3.76 -12.78
C GLN A 182 20.14 4.87 -13.22
N ASP A 183 19.71 6.13 -13.24
CA ASP A 183 20.63 7.22 -13.53
C ASP A 183 21.28 7.68 -12.21
N GLU A 184 22.41 7.05 -11.88
CA GLU A 184 23.30 7.47 -10.78
C GLU A 184 23.83 8.90 -10.95
N ASP A 185 23.66 9.50 -12.14
CA ASP A 185 24.14 10.85 -12.49
C ASP A 185 23.18 11.99 -12.05
N LEU A 186 21.98 11.68 -11.54
CA LEU A 186 20.94 12.68 -11.19
C LEU A 186 21.26 13.58 -9.98
N PHE A 187 22.38 13.37 -9.29
CA PHE A 187 22.72 14.12 -8.07
C PHE A 187 24.02 14.95 -8.18
N GLY A 188 24.62 15.03 -9.38
CA GLY A 188 25.81 15.82 -9.66
C GLY A 188 25.48 17.26 -10.05
N GLY A 189 24.97 18.05 -9.10
CA GLY A 189 24.51 19.44 -9.31
C GLY A 189 22.99 19.47 -9.50
N GLU A 190 22.25 19.94 -8.49
CA GLU A 190 20.77 19.94 -8.49
C GLU A 190 20.24 21.08 -9.39
N ILE A 191 20.48 20.95 -10.69
CA ILE A 191 19.77 21.73 -11.72
C ILE A 191 18.40 21.07 -11.88
N GLY A 192 17.33 21.86 -11.80
CA GLY A 192 15.96 21.39 -11.92
C GLY A 192 15.20 21.26 -10.61
N PHE A 193 13.87 21.34 -10.69
CA PHE A 193 12.98 21.13 -9.53
C PHE A 193 12.27 19.79 -9.65
N LEU A 194 12.99 18.73 -9.23
CA LEU A 194 12.59 17.33 -9.39
C LEU A 194 11.13 17.01 -9.01
N PRO A 195 10.57 17.51 -7.88
CA PRO A 195 9.18 17.23 -7.54
C PRO A 195 8.19 17.68 -8.61
N LEU A 196 8.39 18.86 -9.21
CA LEU A 196 7.50 19.39 -10.25
C LEU A 196 7.77 18.73 -11.61
N GLU A 197 9.04 18.45 -11.91
CA GLU A 197 9.42 17.71 -13.12
C GLU A 197 8.77 16.33 -13.17
N GLU A 198 8.71 15.62 -12.05
CA GLU A 198 8.10 14.30 -11.97
C GLU A 198 6.61 14.32 -12.37
N TRP A 199 5.88 15.37 -11.97
CA TRP A 199 4.48 15.57 -12.37
C TRP A 199 4.35 15.98 -13.85
N LEU A 200 5.30 16.76 -14.36
CA LEU A 200 5.31 17.26 -15.73
C LEU A 200 5.90 16.27 -16.73
N ARG A 201 6.61 15.24 -16.28
CA ARG A 201 7.28 14.25 -17.13
C ARG A 201 6.34 13.58 -18.12
N PHE A 202 5.06 13.48 -17.78
CA PHE A 202 4.03 12.84 -18.59
C PHE A 202 2.91 13.81 -18.92
N LYS A 203 2.42 13.76 -20.16
CA LYS A 203 1.20 14.46 -20.55
C LYS A 203 0.02 13.50 -20.47
N VAL A 204 -1.08 14.00 -19.91
CA VAL A 204 -2.34 13.27 -19.84
C VAL A 204 -3.41 14.02 -20.63
N PHE A 205 -4.40 13.28 -21.11
CA PHE A 205 -5.60 13.84 -21.72
C PHE A 205 -6.85 13.19 -21.14
N ARG A 206 -7.96 13.91 -21.19
CA ARG A 206 -9.23 13.50 -20.61
C ARG A 206 -10.15 12.86 -21.65
N VAL A 207 -10.63 11.65 -21.35
CA VAL A 207 -11.65 10.93 -22.11
C VAL A 207 -12.83 10.64 -21.19
N GLY A 208 -13.80 11.56 -21.16
CA GLY A 208 -14.93 11.48 -20.24
C GLY A 208 -14.46 11.55 -18.77
N PRO A 209 -14.79 10.56 -17.91
CA PRO A 209 -14.34 10.53 -16.52
C PRO A 209 -12.91 10.00 -16.35
N PHE A 210 -12.27 9.52 -17.44
CA PHE A 210 -10.96 8.89 -17.37
C PHE A 210 -9.86 9.85 -17.83
N LEU A 211 -8.73 9.82 -17.12
CA LEU A 211 -7.48 10.43 -17.54
C LEU A 211 -6.54 9.33 -18.04
N MET A 212 -5.98 9.52 -19.23
CA MET A 212 -5.09 8.57 -19.89
C MET A 212 -3.81 9.27 -20.32
N ASP A 213 -2.71 8.52 -20.39
CA ASP A 213 -1.45 9.01 -20.94
C ASP A 213 -1.56 9.35 -22.43
N CYS A 214 -0.95 10.46 -22.84
CA CYS A 214 -0.86 10.85 -24.25
C CYS A 214 0.03 9.88 -25.06
N ASP A 215 1.03 9.28 -24.42
CA ASP A 215 1.90 8.25 -24.98
C ASP A 215 1.09 6.97 -25.30
N ALA A 216 1.16 6.51 -26.54
CA ALA A 216 0.36 5.39 -27.02
C ALA A 216 0.75 4.04 -26.40
N ASP A 217 2.03 3.83 -26.11
CA ASP A 217 2.54 2.58 -25.54
C ASP A 217 2.09 2.48 -24.08
N ARG A 218 2.26 3.57 -23.33
CA ARG A 218 1.79 3.65 -21.93
C ARG A 218 0.29 3.52 -21.81
N ARG A 219 -0.46 4.23 -22.63
CA ARG A 219 -1.93 4.11 -22.67
C ARG A 219 -2.37 2.67 -22.93
N THR A 220 -1.65 1.94 -23.80
CA THR A 220 -1.93 0.53 -24.06
C THR A 220 -1.65 -0.35 -22.84
N GLU A 221 -0.55 -0.10 -22.14
CA GLU A 221 -0.21 -0.77 -20.88
C GLU A 221 -1.25 -0.47 -19.78
N GLU A 222 -1.61 0.80 -19.59
CA GLU A 222 -2.65 1.23 -18.65
C GLU A 222 -4.00 0.58 -18.95
N ALA A 223 -4.41 0.55 -20.22
CA ALA A 223 -5.64 -0.11 -20.64
C ALA A 223 -5.63 -1.60 -20.27
N LYS A 224 -4.51 -2.31 -20.49
CA LYS A 224 -4.37 -3.71 -20.08
C LYS A 224 -4.57 -3.88 -18.58
N HIS A 225 -3.98 -3.01 -17.75
CA HIS A 225 -4.15 -3.06 -16.30
C HIS A 225 -5.58 -2.76 -15.86
N PHE A 226 -6.21 -1.80 -16.51
CA PHE A 226 -7.60 -1.44 -16.27
C PHE A 226 -8.52 -2.63 -16.56
N PHE A 227 -8.41 -3.23 -17.74
CA PHE A 227 -9.21 -4.40 -18.14
C PHE A 227 -8.94 -5.62 -17.26
N MET A 228 -7.68 -5.86 -16.88
CA MET A 228 -7.33 -6.95 -15.98
C MET A 228 -7.96 -6.75 -14.59
N ALA A 229 -7.90 -5.54 -14.03
CA ALA A 229 -8.52 -5.22 -12.75
C ALA A 229 -10.04 -5.41 -12.77
N LEU A 230 -10.70 -5.01 -13.86
CA LEU A 230 -12.14 -5.24 -14.05
C LEU A 230 -12.48 -6.72 -14.23
N GLY A 231 -11.64 -7.49 -14.92
CA GLY A 231 -11.80 -8.93 -15.05
C GLY A 231 -11.67 -9.65 -13.71
N ILE A 232 -10.65 -9.31 -12.92
CA ILE A 232 -10.46 -9.83 -11.55
C ILE A 232 -11.64 -9.44 -10.67
N PHE A 233 -12.09 -8.18 -10.74
CA PHE A 233 -13.26 -7.70 -10.01
C PHE A 233 -14.51 -8.51 -10.35
N GLY A 234 -14.78 -8.70 -11.64
CA GLY A 234 -15.91 -9.50 -12.12
C GLY A 234 -15.87 -10.94 -11.59
N LEU A 235 -14.69 -11.57 -11.62
CA LEU A 235 -14.51 -12.93 -11.09
C LEU A 235 -14.71 -13.00 -9.57
N GLN A 236 -14.13 -12.07 -8.81
CA GLN A 236 -14.27 -12.03 -7.34
C GLN A 236 -15.71 -11.75 -6.88
N VAL A 237 -16.51 -11.05 -7.68
CA VAL A 237 -17.91 -10.76 -7.35
C VAL A 237 -18.84 -11.87 -7.82
N ILE A 238 -18.75 -12.26 -9.09
CA ILE A 238 -19.71 -13.17 -9.74
C ILE A 238 -19.46 -14.61 -9.32
N ALA A 239 -18.22 -15.09 -9.32
CA ALA A 239 -17.95 -16.52 -9.11
C ALA A 239 -18.35 -17.00 -7.71
N PRO A 240 -17.93 -16.35 -6.59
CA PRO A 240 -18.38 -16.76 -5.26
C PRO A 240 -19.89 -16.67 -5.08
N PHE A 241 -20.55 -15.70 -5.76
CA PHE A 241 -21.99 -15.54 -5.71
C PHE A 241 -22.73 -16.67 -6.44
N LEU A 242 -22.28 -17.04 -7.64
CA LEU A 242 -22.85 -18.16 -8.39
C LEU A 242 -22.62 -19.49 -7.67
N ILE A 243 -21.45 -19.71 -7.07
CA ILE A 243 -21.17 -20.89 -6.23
C ILE A 243 -22.15 -20.91 -5.06
N PHE A 244 -22.36 -19.78 -4.39
CA PHE A 244 -23.31 -19.67 -3.28
C PHE A 244 -24.73 -20.00 -3.73
N LEU A 245 -25.20 -19.40 -4.80
CA LEU A 245 -26.54 -19.62 -5.32
C LEU A 245 -26.76 -21.08 -5.74
N ASN A 246 -25.78 -21.68 -6.40
CA ASN A 246 -25.84 -23.08 -6.81
C ASN A 246 -25.92 -24.01 -5.59
N ARG A 247 -25.04 -23.81 -4.60
CA ARG A 247 -25.01 -24.64 -3.38
C ARG A 247 -26.21 -24.38 -2.47
N TRP A 248 -26.72 -23.16 -2.45
CA TRP A 248 -27.94 -22.82 -1.71
C TRP A 248 -29.17 -23.57 -2.26
N ASN A 249 -29.24 -23.71 -3.58
CA ASN A 249 -30.36 -24.38 -4.26
C ASN A 249 -30.20 -25.90 -4.36
N ALA A 250 -29.03 -26.46 -4.04
CA ALA A 250 -28.80 -27.89 -4.04
C ALA A 250 -29.67 -28.62 -3.01
N ASP A 251 -30.16 -29.82 -3.35
CA ASP A 251 -31.01 -30.64 -2.46
C ASP A 251 -30.30 -31.05 -1.16
N ALA A 252 -28.97 -31.04 -1.17
CA ALA A 252 -28.14 -31.31 -0.01
C ALA A 252 -28.05 -30.13 0.99
N ASN A 253 -28.62 -28.96 0.66
CA ASN A 253 -28.60 -27.81 1.57
C ASN A 253 -29.62 -27.98 2.71
N TYR A 254 -29.15 -28.52 3.84
CA TYR A 254 -29.97 -28.69 5.04
C TYR A 254 -30.48 -27.36 5.62
N LEU A 255 -29.85 -26.22 5.34
CA LEU A 255 -30.34 -24.91 5.83
C LEU A 255 -31.64 -24.48 5.14
N ARG A 256 -31.91 -24.96 3.92
CA ARG A 256 -33.12 -24.60 3.17
C ARG A 256 -34.38 -25.24 3.78
N ASP A 257 -34.25 -26.43 4.37
CA ASP A 257 -35.35 -27.14 5.04
C ASP A 257 -35.04 -27.25 6.53
N TRP A 258 -35.45 -26.22 7.29
CA TRP A 258 -35.26 -26.16 8.74
C TRP A 258 -35.89 -27.36 9.46
N GLY A 259 -36.98 -27.92 8.92
CA GLY A 259 -37.62 -29.13 9.45
C GLY A 259 -36.69 -30.32 9.36
N ARG A 260 -36.05 -30.53 8.20
CA ARG A 260 -34.99 -31.54 8.05
C ARG A 260 -33.84 -31.25 9.01
N LEU A 261 -33.29 -30.04 9.03
CA LEU A 261 -32.15 -29.71 9.91
C LEU A 261 -32.45 -30.01 11.39
N LYS A 262 -33.64 -29.63 11.88
CA LYS A 262 -34.06 -29.92 13.26
C LYS A 262 -34.16 -31.42 13.52
N SER A 263 -34.60 -32.21 12.54
CA SER A 263 -34.62 -33.67 12.66
C SER A 263 -33.22 -34.29 12.71
N HIS A 264 -32.19 -33.60 12.21
CA HIS A 264 -30.79 -34.02 12.30
C HIS A 264 -30.15 -33.69 13.66
N LEU A 265 -30.53 -32.59 14.31
CA LEU A 265 -29.94 -32.14 15.58
C LEU A 265 -30.42 -32.95 16.80
N THR A 266 -30.11 -34.24 16.84
CA THR A 266 -30.35 -35.12 18.00
C THR A 266 -29.08 -35.29 18.83
N VAL A 267 -29.21 -35.42 20.16
CA VAL A 267 -28.07 -35.61 21.09
C VAL A 267 -27.23 -36.85 20.75
N LYS A 268 -27.82 -37.85 20.10
CA LYS A 268 -27.08 -39.03 19.61
C LYS A 268 -26.19 -38.70 18.41
N GLN A 269 -26.60 -37.80 17.53
CA GLN A 269 -25.79 -37.36 16.38
C GLN A 269 -24.63 -36.46 16.82
N LEU A 270 -24.81 -35.71 17.91
CA LEU A 270 -23.77 -34.88 18.53
C LEU A 270 -22.48 -35.64 18.89
N ALA A 271 -22.54 -36.94 19.16
CA ALA A 271 -21.36 -37.74 19.54
C ALA A 271 -20.79 -38.58 18.37
N CYS A 272 -21.41 -38.54 17.19
CA CYS A 272 -21.12 -39.50 16.15
C CYS A 272 -20.35 -38.88 14.97
N LEU A 273 -19.13 -39.35 14.75
CA LEU A 273 -18.23 -38.88 13.68
C LEU A 273 -18.51 -39.51 12.30
N GLY A 274 -19.32 -40.57 12.25
CA GLY A 274 -19.59 -41.35 11.04
C GLY A 274 -19.90 -42.81 11.38
N SER A 275 -20.58 -43.50 10.45
CA SER A 275 -20.89 -44.93 10.59
C SER A 275 -19.74 -45.83 10.10
N THR A 276 -18.88 -45.29 9.23
CA THR A 276 -17.73 -45.99 8.66
C THR A 276 -16.43 -45.23 8.95
N LEU A 277 -15.28 -45.93 8.97
CA LEU A 277 -13.97 -45.29 9.14
C LEU A 277 -13.68 -44.20 8.09
N PRO A 278 -14.00 -44.39 6.78
CA PRO A 278 -13.88 -43.32 5.79
C PRO A 278 -14.71 -42.07 6.12
N ASP A 279 -15.93 -42.23 6.63
CA ASP A 279 -16.77 -41.09 7.03
C ASP A 279 -16.17 -40.33 8.22
N VAL A 280 -15.63 -41.06 9.20
CA VAL A 280 -14.95 -40.48 10.36
C VAL A 280 -13.72 -39.67 9.90
N LEU A 281 -12.88 -40.25 9.04
CA LEU A 281 -11.70 -39.56 8.51
C LEU A 281 -12.07 -38.35 7.66
N THR A 282 -13.11 -38.46 6.83
CA THR A 282 -13.62 -37.34 6.01
C THR A 282 -14.16 -36.21 6.88
N THR A 283 -14.89 -36.53 7.95
CA THR A 283 -15.40 -35.53 8.89
C THR A 283 -14.26 -34.81 9.62
N ILE A 284 -13.26 -35.54 10.13
CA ILE A 284 -12.08 -34.96 10.78
C ILE A 284 -11.33 -34.04 9.82
N MET A 285 -11.05 -34.52 8.60
CA MET A 285 -10.37 -33.73 7.58
C MET A 285 -11.15 -32.46 7.23
N GLY A 286 -12.47 -32.56 7.06
CA GLY A 286 -13.35 -31.42 6.83
C GLY A 286 -13.27 -30.40 7.96
N VAL A 287 -13.39 -30.82 9.24
CA VAL A 287 -13.27 -29.91 10.40
C VAL A 287 -11.93 -29.16 10.39
N LEU A 288 -10.82 -29.88 10.16
CA LEU A 288 -9.48 -29.29 10.15
C LEU A 288 -9.34 -28.28 9.00
N LEU A 289 -9.80 -28.63 7.80
CA LEU A 289 -9.71 -27.76 6.63
C LEU A 289 -10.60 -26.51 6.79
N LEU A 290 -11.82 -26.66 7.34
CA LEU A 290 -12.68 -25.53 7.70
C LEU A 290 -11.97 -24.55 8.63
N PHE A 291 -11.35 -25.07 9.69
CA PHE A 291 -10.63 -24.24 10.65
C PHE A 291 -9.48 -23.49 9.97
N VAL A 292 -8.68 -24.18 9.15
CA VAL A 292 -7.56 -23.57 8.42
C VAL A 292 -8.05 -22.48 7.47
N ILE A 293 -9.09 -22.74 6.66
CA ILE A 293 -9.58 -21.74 5.70
C ILE A 293 -10.15 -20.53 6.43
N ILE A 294 -10.99 -20.71 7.45
CA ILE A 294 -11.56 -19.58 8.20
C ILE A 294 -10.44 -18.79 8.90
N PHE A 295 -9.42 -19.47 9.43
CA PHE A 295 -8.24 -18.82 10.00
C PHE A 295 -7.47 -18.00 8.95
N MET A 296 -7.26 -18.51 7.73
CA MET A 296 -6.63 -17.78 6.63
C MET A 296 -7.43 -16.52 6.26
N VAL A 297 -8.75 -16.64 6.08
CA VAL A 297 -9.61 -15.48 5.78
C VAL A 297 -9.57 -14.47 6.94
N ARG A 298 -9.57 -14.92 8.19
CA ARG A 298 -9.44 -14.04 9.36
C ARG A 298 -8.12 -13.28 9.37
N CYS A 299 -7.00 -13.94 9.09
CA CYS A 299 -5.69 -13.31 9.01
C CYS A 299 -5.67 -12.24 7.91
N TYR A 300 -6.23 -12.55 6.75
CA TYR A 300 -6.36 -11.58 5.66
C TYR A 300 -7.26 -10.40 6.04
N VAL A 301 -8.40 -10.61 6.69
CA VAL A 301 -9.28 -9.50 7.13
C VAL A 301 -8.59 -8.59 8.13
N LYS A 302 -7.78 -9.14 9.06
CA LYS A 302 -6.94 -8.33 9.94
C LYS A 302 -5.92 -7.50 9.17
N GLU A 303 -5.32 -8.09 8.13
CA GLU A 303 -4.40 -7.38 7.25
C GLU A 303 -5.10 -6.27 6.46
N GLN A 304 -6.29 -6.53 5.90
CA GLN A 304 -7.08 -5.52 5.20
C GLN A 304 -7.55 -4.40 6.13
N LEU A 305 -7.84 -4.69 7.40
CA LEU A 305 -8.15 -3.66 8.40
C LEU A 305 -6.94 -2.75 8.66
N ALA A 306 -5.74 -3.32 8.80
CA ALA A 306 -4.50 -2.54 8.94
C ALA A 306 -4.19 -1.73 7.67
N ASN A 307 -4.39 -2.32 6.50
CA ASN A 307 -4.22 -1.66 5.21
C ASN A 307 -5.24 -0.53 5.01
N ALA A 308 -6.50 -0.69 5.43
CA ALA A 308 -7.51 0.36 5.39
C ALA A 308 -7.11 1.56 6.26
N GLY A 309 -6.53 1.31 7.44
CA GLY A 309 -5.95 2.36 8.28
C GLY A 309 -4.84 3.13 7.56
N LYS A 310 -3.92 2.44 6.88
CA LYS A 310 -2.84 3.09 6.11
C LYS A 310 -3.35 3.81 4.87
N SER A 311 -4.24 3.19 4.08
CA SER A 311 -4.88 3.80 2.91
C SER A 311 -5.66 5.06 3.27
N SER A 312 -6.22 5.16 4.48
CA SER A 312 -6.93 6.36 4.92
C SER A 312 -6.05 7.61 5.00
N LYS A 313 -4.73 7.42 5.12
CA LYS A 313 -3.72 8.48 5.16
C LYS A 313 -3.08 8.74 3.80
N LEU A 314 -3.42 7.95 2.79
CA LEU A 314 -2.87 8.08 1.45
C LEU A 314 -3.87 8.75 0.52
N PRO A 315 -3.42 9.74 -0.26
CA PRO A 315 -4.20 10.24 -1.39
C PRO A 315 -4.28 9.16 -2.48
N THR A 316 -5.46 8.58 -2.64
CA THR A 316 -5.76 7.57 -3.66
C THR A 316 -7.11 7.86 -4.28
N ASP A 317 -7.30 7.46 -5.53
CA ASP A 317 -8.60 7.59 -6.18
C ASP A 317 -9.70 6.82 -5.44
N ALA A 318 -10.77 7.54 -5.07
CA ALA A 318 -11.85 7.00 -4.25
C ALA A 318 -12.63 5.86 -4.93
N CYS A 319 -12.77 5.89 -6.26
CA CYS A 319 -13.48 4.85 -7.01
C CYS A 319 -12.72 3.53 -6.91
N TRP A 320 -11.42 3.54 -7.23
CA TRP A 320 -10.58 2.35 -7.11
C TRP A 320 -10.44 1.83 -5.69
N PHE A 321 -10.34 2.74 -4.71
CA PHE A 321 -10.33 2.38 -3.30
C PHE A 321 -11.60 1.62 -2.90
N LEU A 322 -12.78 2.12 -3.31
CA LEU A 322 -14.06 1.46 -3.07
C LEU A 322 -14.19 0.12 -3.77
N VAL A 323 -13.85 0.05 -5.07
CA VAL A 323 -13.93 -1.16 -5.88
C VAL A 323 -13.11 -2.27 -5.24
N GLY A 324 -11.86 -1.98 -4.86
CA GLY A 324 -10.99 -2.97 -4.22
C GLY A 324 -11.48 -3.40 -2.84
N CYS A 325 -11.92 -2.45 -1.99
CA CYS A 325 -12.45 -2.79 -0.67
C CYS A 325 -13.73 -3.62 -0.76
N PHE A 326 -14.64 -3.28 -1.69
CA PHE A 326 -15.87 -4.02 -1.91
C PHE A 326 -15.60 -5.43 -2.41
N ALA A 327 -14.77 -5.60 -3.46
CA ALA A 327 -14.48 -6.91 -4.04
C ALA A 327 -13.89 -7.87 -3.00
N ASN A 328 -12.91 -7.39 -2.23
CA ASN A 328 -12.24 -8.19 -1.22
C ASN A 328 -13.16 -8.52 -0.05
N ALA A 329 -13.94 -7.55 0.44
CA ALA A 329 -14.91 -7.76 1.51
C ALA A 329 -16.01 -8.75 1.10
N TRP A 330 -16.56 -8.58 -0.10
CA TRP A 330 -17.58 -9.43 -0.70
C TRP A 330 -17.09 -10.87 -0.84
N SER A 331 -15.89 -11.04 -1.40
CA SER A 331 -15.25 -12.35 -1.54
C SER A 331 -15.07 -13.02 -0.17
N CYS A 332 -14.51 -12.32 0.83
CA CYS A 332 -14.36 -12.85 2.20
C CYS A 332 -15.70 -13.32 2.79
N CYS A 333 -16.74 -12.50 2.71
CA CYS A 333 -18.06 -12.82 3.23
C CYS A 333 -18.65 -14.06 2.53
N LEU A 334 -18.64 -14.07 1.20
CA LEU A 334 -19.20 -15.19 0.45
C LEU A 334 -18.40 -16.46 0.63
N ILE A 335 -17.07 -16.41 0.76
CA ILE A 335 -16.27 -17.60 1.08
C ILE A 335 -16.68 -18.18 2.42
N CYS A 336 -16.80 -17.35 3.47
CA CYS A 336 -17.25 -17.81 4.78
C CYS A 336 -18.67 -18.42 4.76
N LEU A 337 -19.55 -17.95 3.86
CA LEU A 337 -20.89 -18.51 3.67
C LEU A 337 -20.89 -19.78 2.80
N ASN A 338 -20.04 -19.84 1.78
CA ASN A 338 -19.94 -20.97 0.84
C ASN A 338 -19.31 -22.21 1.47
N ILE A 339 -18.26 -22.00 2.26
CA ILE A 339 -17.50 -23.09 2.88
C ILE A 339 -18.39 -24.13 3.60
N PRO A 340 -19.29 -23.75 4.54
CA PRO A 340 -20.15 -24.74 5.18
C PRO A 340 -21.10 -25.43 4.21
N LEU A 341 -21.67 -24.70 3.25
CA LEU A 341 -22.59 -25.24 2.25
C LEU A 341 -21.90 -26.26 1.34
N LEU A 342 -20.68 -25.96 0.89
CA LEU A 342 -19.87 -26.84 0.06
C LEU A 342 -19.57 -28.13 0.81
N PHE A 343 -19.03 -28.00 2.02
CA PHE A 343 -18.62 -29.16 2.78
C PHE A 343 -19.85 -30.05 3.05
N TRP A 344 -21.04 -29.50 3.39
CA TRP A 344 -22.27 -30.29 3.63
C TRP A 344 -22.77 -31.07 2.44
N SER A 345 -22.40 -30.64 1.25
CA SER A 345 -22.79 -31.34 0.02
C SER A 345 -21.78 -32.38 -0.45
N GLU A 346 -20.52 -32.34 0.01
CA GLU A 346 -19.46 -33.16 -0.57
C GLU A 346 -19.25 -34.51 0.15
N PRO A 347 -19.42 -35.65 -0.55
CA PRO A 347 -19.33 -36.96 0.08
C PRO A 347 -17.90 -37.50 0.17
N THR A 348 -16.95 -36.97 -0.61
CA THR A 348 -15.58 -37.48 -0.70
C THR A 348 -14.56 -36.44 -0.25
N PRO A 349 -13.45 -36.87 0.38
CA PRO A 349 -12.39 -35.96 0.80
C PRO A 349 -11.74 -35.22 -0.38
N THR A 350 -11.61 -35.88 -1.53
CA THR A 350 -11.03 -35.26 -2.74
C THR A 350 -11.82 -34.04 -3.19
N ASN A 351 -13.16 -34.13 -3.22
CA ASN A 351 -13.99 -33.00 -3.62
C ASN A 351 -13.91 -31.85 -2.61
N ILE A 352 -13.90 -32.16 -1.31
CA ILE A 352 -13.72 -31.16 -0.25
C ILE A 352 -12.43 -30.35 -0.47
N VAL A 353 -11.32 -31.03 -0.79
CA VAL A 353 -10.04 -30.36 -1.04
C VAL A 353 -10.07 -29.54 -2.33
N LEU A 354 -10.60 -30.09 -3.43
CA LEU A 354 -10.66 -29.39 -4.72
C LEU A 354 -11.55 -28.13 -4.66
N ASP A 355 -12.72 -28.22 -4.02
CA ASP A 355 -13.63 -27.08 -3.85
C ASP A 355 -13.01 -26.01 -2.94
N SER A 356 -12.31 -26.44 -1.89
CA SER A 356 -11.56 -25.55 -1.01
C SER A 356 -10.45 -24.81 -1.73
N MET A 357 -9.68 -25.51 -2.56
CA MET A 357 -8.64 -24.89 -3.40
C MET A 357 -9.25 -23.89 -4.39
N THR A 358 -10.39 -24.22 -4.98
CA THR A 358 -11.11 -23.33 -5.90
C THR A 358 -11.56 -22.05 -5.18
N LEU A 359 -12.12 -22.16 -3.98
CA LEU A 359 -12.49 -20.99 -3.18
C LEU A 359 -11.28 -20.15 -2.76
N LEU A 360 -10.20 -20.80 -2.31
CA LEU A 360 -8.96 -20.11 -1.94
C LEU A 360 -8.28 -19.45 -3.14
N PHE A 361 -8.42 -20.01 -4.34
CA PHE A 361 -7.97 -19.39 -5.57
C PHE A 361 -8.77 -18.12 -5.87
N LEU A 362 -10.12 -18.20 -5.86
CA LEU A 362 -10.99 -17.04 -6.06
C LEU A 362 -10.74 -15.94 -5.01
N PHE A 363 -10.52 -16.35 -3.77
CA PHE A 363 -10.15 -15.49 -2.66
C PHE A 363 -8.88 -14.70 -2.94
N LYS A 364 -7.85 -15.39 -3.46
CA LYS A 364 -6.52 -14.85 -3.71
C LYS A 364 -6.35 -14.26 -5.09
N LEU A 365 -7.41 -14.06 -5.88
CA LEU A 365 -7.27 -13.53 -7.24
C LEU A 365 -6.69 -12.11 -7.27
N ASP A 366 -6.98 -11.26 -6.29
CA ASP A 366 -6.38 -9.93 -6.19
C ASP A 366 -4.92 -9.99 -5.72
N ASP A 367 -4.56 -10.91 -4.83
CA ASP A 367 -3.17 -11.12 -4.39
C ASP A 367 -2.36 -11.88 -5.46
N LEU A 368 -2.99 -12.73 -6.28
CA LEU A 368 -2.40 -13.32 -7.49
C LEU A 368 -2.15 -12.27 -8.56
N SER A 369 -2.72 -11.06 -8.37
CA SER A 369 -2.20 -9.93 -9.09
C SER A 369 -0.72 -9.76 -8.84
N ASP A 370 -0.08 -10.19 -7.74
CA ASP A 370 1.39 -10.17 -7.63
C ASP A 370 2.09 -11.03 -8.69
N ILE A 371 1.50 -12.16 -9.08
CA ILE A 371 2.01 -12.97 -10.19
C ILE A 371 1.70 -12.28 -11.53
N LEU A 372 0.54 -11.64 -11.67
CA LEU A 372 0.25 -10.77 -12.83
C LEU A 372 1.01 -9.42 -12.77
N CYS A 373 1.54 -9.03 -11.63
CA CYS A 373 2.38 -7.86 -11.37
C CYS A 373 3.82 -8.26 -11.55
N SER A 374 4.17 -9.55 -11.50
CA SER A 374 5.44 -10.06 -12.02
C SER A 374 5.50 -9.92 -13.55
N TYR A 375 4.35 -9.92 -14.24
CA TYR A 375 4.27 -9.42 -15.62
C TYR A 375 4.49 -7.89 -15.73
N MET A 376 4.39 -7.17 -14.62
CA MET A 376 4.60 -5.72 -14.49
C MET A 376 5.89 -5.36 -13.72
N ASP A 377 6.72 -6.35 -13.38
CA ASP A 377 7.91 -6.23 -12.53
C ASP A 377 7.73 -5.38 -11.23
N MET A 378 6.55 -5.45 -10.59
CA MET A 378 6.25 -4.67 -9.36
C MET A 378 5.93 -5.58 -8.19
N SER A 379 6.78 -5.57 -7.15
CA SER A 379 6.52 -6.24 -5.88
C SER A 379 5.67 -5.37 -4.94
N ASP A 380 5.15 -5.99 -3.87
CA ASP A 380 4.52 -5.29 -2.73
C ASP A 380 5.41 -4.15 -2.20
N GLU A 381 6.72 -4.40 -2.11
CA GLU A 381 7.69 -3.42 -1.62
C GLU A 381 7.84 -2.26 -2.61
N ASP A 382 7.84 -2.54 -3.91
CA ASP A 382 7.90 -1.50 -4.95
C ASP A 382 6.63 -0.65 -4.95
N PHE A 383 5.47 -1.26 -4.74
CA PHE A 383 4.22 -0.50 -4.57
C PHE A 383 4.28 0.40 -3.33
N GLN A 384 4.75 -0.10 -2.19
CA GLN A 384 4.85 0.69 -0.97
C GLN A 384 5.83 1.85 -1.12
N ARG A 385 6.96 1.63 -1.80
CA ARG A 385 7.90 2.69 -2.19
C ARG A 385 7.24 3.72 -3.08
N LEU A 386 6.50 3.28 -4.10
CA LEU A 386 5.81 4.17 -5.02
C LEU A 386 4.74 5.00 -4.31
N ALA A 387 3.95 4.40 -3.43
CA ALA A 387 2.93 5.10 -2.66
C ALA A 387 3.54 6.15 -1.72
N ALA A 388 4.66 5.81 -1.09
CA ALA A 388 5.36 6.73 -0.22
C ALA A 388 6.09 7.84 -0.98
N TRP A 389 6.70 7.52 -2.12
CA TRP A 389 7.27 8.50 -3.04
C TRP A 389 6.19 9.48 -3.51
N ASN A 390 5.04 8.99 -3.93
CA ASN A 390 3.92 9.84 -4.34
C ASN A 390 3.46 10.75 -3.19
N SER A 391 3.41 10.23 -1.96
CA SER A 391 3.08 11.03 -0.76
C SER A 391 4.15 12.07 -0.45
N ALA A 392 5.43 11.73 -0.63
CA ALA A 392 6.55 12.63 -0.47
C ALA A 392 6.51 13.75 -1.52
N LEU A 393 6.25 13.42 -2.79
CA LEU A 393 5.99 14.41 -3.84
C LEU A 393 4.85 15.32 -3.41
N MET A 394 3.69 14.78 -3.04
CA MET A 394 2.51 15.55 -2.58
C MET A 394 2.75 16.46 -1.38
N SER A 395 3.73 16.15 -0.53
CA SER A 395 4.14 17.03 0.56
C SER A 395 4.86 18.30 0.08
N GLN A 396 5.47 18.27 -1.11
CA GLN A 396 6.21 19.37 -1.72
C GLN A 396 5.48 20.00 -2.93
N CYS A 397 4.78 19.17 -3.71
CA CYS A 397 4.13 19.50 -4.97
C CYS A 397 2.96 18.54 -5.24
N PRO A 398 1.87 18.96 -5.91
CA PRO A 398 1.74 20.23 -6.61
C PRO A 398 1.42 21.44 -5.74
N VAL A 399 2.23 22.49 -5.92
CA VAL A 399 1.91 23.84 -5.46
C VAL A 399 1.12 24.58 -6.53
N HIS A 400 0.71 25.81 -6.24
CA HIS A 400 0.33 26.74 -7.30
C HIS A 400 1.58 27.08 -8.10
N VAL A 401 1.64 26.69 -9.38
CA VAL A 401 2.84 26.89 -10.21
C VAL A 401 3.16 28.39 -10.32
N GLU A 402 2.13 29.25 -10.27
CA GLU A 402 2.29 30.72 -10.21
C GLU A 402 3.10 31.21 -9.01
N ASP A 403 3.14 30.47 -7.90
CA ASP A 403 3.94 30.83 -6.72
C ASP A 403 5.45 30.64 -6.95
N LEU A 404 5.83 29.87 -7.98
CA LEU A 404 7.22 29.57 -8.37
C LEU A 404 7.68 30.36 -9.60
N ILE A 405 6.82 31.23 -10.14
CA ILE A 405 7.14 32.06 -11.30
C ILE A 405 7.53 33.46 -10.81
N ASN A 406 8.59 34.01 -11.40
CA ASN A 406 8.97 35.39 -11.24
C ASN A 406 8.12 36.29 -12.15
N PRO A 407 7.20 37.11 -11.60
CA PRO A 407 6.32 37.94 -12.42
C PRO A 407 7.07 39.06 -13.14
N SER A 408 8.30 39.36 -12.73
CA SER A 408 9.17 40.40 -13.30
C SER A 408 10.28 39.84 -14.17
N ALA A 409 10.20 38.57 -14.58
CA ALA A 409 11.20 37.95 -15.44
C ALA A 409 11.30 38.64 -16.80
N GLU A 410 12.51 39.06 -17.17
CA GLU A 410 12.81 39.63 -18.49
C GLU A 410 13.36 38.56 -19.46
N SER A 411 13.80 37.42 -18.91
CA SER A 411 14.36 36.30 -19.65
C SER A 411 13.70 34.99 -19.25
N LEU A 412 13.87 33.95 -20.08
CA LEU A 412 13.37 32.60 -19.77
C LEU A 412 14.12 31.95 -18.60
N ALA A 413 15.40 32.28 -18.43
CA ALA A 413 16.23 31.76 -17.34
C ALA A 413 15.78 32.32 -15.98
N ASP A 414 15.32 33.57 -15.94
CA ASP A 414 14.86 34.23 -14.70
C ASP A 414 13.40 33.93 -14.36
N LEU A 415 12.71 33.12 -15.18
CA LEU A 415 11.27 32.91 -15.08
C LEU A 415 10.89 32.02 -13.91
N TRP A 416 11.67 30.96 -13.66
CA TRP A 416 11.48 30.09 -12.51
C TRP A 416 12.26 30.62 -11.30
N SER A 417 11.60 30.69 -10.15
CA SER A 417 12.21 31.08 -8.88
C SER A 417 11.80 30.09 -7.80
N VAL A 418 12.66 29.10 -7.56
CA VAL A 418 12.41 28.03 -6.60
C VAL A 418 13.34 28.24 -5.41
N HIS A 419 12.77 28.51 -4.24
CA HIS A 419 13.54 28.77 -3.03
C HIS A 419 12.94 28.06 -1.81
N TYR A 420 13.82 27.51 -0.98
CA TYR A 420 13.51 26.89 0.29
C TYR A 420 13.96 27.77 1.46
N ASP A 421 13.15 27.81 2.52
CA ASP A 421 13.58 28.45 3.77
C ASP A 421 14.56 27.55 4.56
N ALA A 422 15.10 28.10 5.65
CA ALA A 422 15.99 27.37 6.56
C ALA A 422 15.35 26.12 7.21
N SER A 423 14.02 26.02 7.22
CA SER A 423 13.29 24.85 7.70
C SER A 423 13.04 23.79 6.61
N GLY A 424 13.36 24.09 5.36
CA GLY A 424 13.11 23.23 4.19
C GLY A 424 11.68 23.33 3.66
N ARG A 425 10.96 24.42 3.96
CA ARG A 425 9.65 24.70 3.37
C ARG A 425 9.81 25.50 2.08
N LEU A 426 9.10 25.09 1.03
CA LEU A 426 9.08 25.80 -0.24
C LEU A 426 8.39 27.16 -0.07
N CYS A 427 9.02 28.22 -0.57
CA CYS A 427 8.56 29.59 -0.41
C CYS A 427 8.07 30.18 -1.73
N ARG A 428 7.13 31.14 -1.64
CA ARG A 428 6.54 31.80 -2.80
C ARG A 428 7.38 32.98 -3.23
N THR A 429 7.44 33.27 -4.53
CA THR A 429 8.18 34.44 -5.05
C THR A 429 7.70 35.77 -4.45
N LYS A 430 6.41 35.84 -4.07
CA LYS A 430 5.80 37.02 -3.42
C LYS A 430 5.99 37.07 -1.89
N GLY A 431 6.78 36.15 -1.34
CA GLY A 431 6.96 35.94 0.10
C GLY A 431 5.93 34.97 0.72
N GLY A 432 6.31 34.39 1.85
CA GLY A 432 5.53 33.36 2.55
C GLY A 432 5.75 31.95 2.00
N HIS A 433 5.03 30.97 2.55
CA HIS A 433 5.19 29.56 2.17
C HIS A 433 4.23 29.14 1.06
N CYS A 434 4.69 28.29 0.15
CA CYS A 434 3.86 27.65 -0.85
C CYS A 434 2.81 26.75 -0.19
N LEU A 435 1.60 26.74 -0.75
CA LEU A 435 0.58 25.80 -0.35
C LEU A 435 0.78 24.50 -1.11
N THR A 436 1.18 23.44 -0.39
CA THR A 436 1.35 22.11 -0.96
C THR A 436 0.03 21.32 -0.92
N ARG A 437 -0.02 20.15 -1.57
CA ARG A 437 -1.24 19.33 -1.62
C ARG A 437 -1.56 18.66 -0.30
N LEU A 438 -0.53 18.25 0.44
CA LEU A 438 -0.66 17.68 1.78
C LEU A 438 -0.19 18.72 2.78
N THR A 439 -1.14 19.31 3.49
CA THR A 439 -0.85 20.25 4.58
C THR A 439 -1.50 19.76 5.85
N HIS A 440 -0.76 19.85 6.95
CA HIS A 440 -1.34 19.66 8.28
C HIS A 440 -2.32 20.81 8.54
N ARG A 441 -3.56 20.48 8.90
CA ARG A 441 -4.62 21.49 9.11
C ARG A 441 -4.24 22.49 10.21
N PHE A 442 -3.49 22.03 11.21
CA PHE A 442 -2.98 22.85 12.29
C PHE A 442 -1.60 23.40 11.90
N SER A 443 -1.61 24.40 11.02
CA SER A 443 -0.47 25.32 10.89
C SER A 443 -0.20 25.96 12.27
N GLU A 444 1.06 26.23 12.56
CA GLU A 444 1.63 26.67 13.85
C GLU A 444 0.88 27.85 14.53
N GLU A 445 0.05 28.59 13.80
CA GLU A 445 -0.73 29.74 14.28
C GLU A 445 -1.77 29.41 15.37
N GLU A 446 -2.31 28.19 15.45
CA GLU A 446 -3.28 27.81 16.50
C GLU A 446 -2.64 27.15 17.75
N CYS A 447 -1.36 26.76 17.67
CA CYS A 447 -0.64 26.17 18.79
C CYS A 447 0.06 27.26 19.63
N ASN A 448 -0.67 27.96 20.49
CA ASN A 448 -0.03 28.89 21.43
C ASN A 448 0.62 28.13 22.62
N GLU A 449 1.49 28.81 23.39
CA GLU A 449 2.18 28.24 24.57
C GLU A 449 1.23 27.71 25.67
N ARG A 450 -0.05 28.06 25.63
CA ARG A 450 -1.10 27.60 26.55
C ARG A 450 -1.77 26.30 26.10
N THR A 451 -1.49 25.78 24.90
CA THR A 451 -2.05 24.49 24.47
C THR A 451 -1.44 23.36 25.31
N PRO A 452 -2.23 22.63 26.12
CA PRO A 452 -1.70 21.64 27.06
C PRO A 452 -0.90 20.55 26.33
N LEU A 453 0.26 20.15 26.89
CA LEU A 453 1.09 19.07 26.32
C LEU A 453 0.31 17.74 26.17
N ALA A 454 -0.63 17.46 27.07
CA ALA A 454 -1.52 16.29 26.99
C ALA A 454 -2.54 16.38 25.83
N ALA A 455 -2.89 17.59 25.39
CA ALA A 455 -3.69 17.77 24.18
C ALA A 455 -2.87 17.43 22.93
N LYS A 456 -1.56 17.72 22.91
CA LYS A 456 -0.68 17.36 21.79
C LYS A 456 -0.59 15.83 21.58
N GLU A 457 -0.48 15.04 22.64
CA GLU A 457 -0.43 13.56 22.53
C GLU A 457 -1.75 12.93 22.05
N LEU A 458 -2.91 13.45 22.47
CA LEU A 458 -4.21 13.05 21.92
C LEU A 458 -4.43 13.58 20.50
N HIS A 459 -3.81 14.70 20.13
CA HIS A 459 -3.92 15.31 18.80
C HIS A 459 -3.22 14.49 17.71
N TYR A 460 -2.04 13.91 17.96
CA TYR A 460 -1.32 13.08 16.97
C TYR A 460 -2.10 11.83 16.54
N GLN A 461 -3.03 11.32 17.35
CA GLN A 461 -3.90 10.20 16.97
C GLN A 461 -5.11 10.61 16.09
N GLY A 462 -5.38 11.90 15.96
CA GLY A 462 -6.50 12.45 15.20
C GLY A 462 -6.11 13.55 14.21
N GLU A 463 -4.83 13.70 13.88
CA GLU A 463 -4.35 14.71 12.93
C GLU A 463 -5.06 14.56 11.59
N ARG A 464 -5.87 15.56 11.27
CA ARG A 464 -6.56 15.64 9.99
C ARG A 464 -5.62 16.31 9.00
N ILE A 465 -5.22 15.55 8.00
CA ILE A 465 -4.39 16.06 6.91
C ILE A 465 -5.34 16.69 5.89
N LEU A 466 -5.11 17.95 5.56
CA LEU A 466 -5.85 18.58 4.47
C LEU A 466 -5.18 18.20 3.16
N TYR A 467 -5.92 17.49 2.32
CA TYR A 467 -5.50 17.12 0.98
C TYR A 467 -6.20 17.99 -0.07
N ARG A 468 -5.44 18.68 -0.90
CA ARG A 468 -5.97 19.51 -2.00
C ARG A 468 -5.92 18.72 -3.31
N VAL A 469 -7.06 18.54 -3.96
CA VAL A 469 -7.14 17.87 -5.29
C VAL A 469 -6.93 18.88 -6.41
N SER A 470 -7.46 20.08 -6.25
CA SER A 470 -7.32 21.22 -7.18
C SER A 470 -7.30 22.52 -6.38
N ARG A 471 -7.08 23.66 -7.05
CA ARG A 471 -7.12 25.00 -6.43
C ARG A 471 -8.34 25.21 -5.52
N ASP A 472 -9.51 24.79 -5.99
CA ASP A 472 -10.78 25.05 -5.31
C ASP A 472 -11.33 23.83 -4.54
N ARG A 473 -10.65 22.68 -4.58
CA ARG A 473 -11.16 21.43 -3.98
C ARG A 473 -10.16 20.83 -3.02
N SER A 474 -10.57 20.70 -1.77
CA SER A 474 -9.82 20.00 -0.73
C SER A 474 -10.73 19.09 0.07
N TYR A 475 -10.14 18.06 0.66
CA TYR A 475 -10.82 17.17 1.60
C TYR A 475 -9.88 16.77 2.73
N GLU A 476 -10.48 16.38 3.85
CA GLU A 476 -9.75 15.92 5.03
C GLU A 476 -9.48 14.42 4.94
N LEU A 477 -8.24 14.04 5.22
CA LEU A 477 -7.83 12.66 5.47
C LEU A 477 -7.76 12.43 7.00
N PRO A 478 -8.27 11.30 7.52
CA PRO A 478 -8.98 10.25 6.80
C PRO A 478 -10.36 10.70 6.33
N THR A 479 -10.75 10.29 5.13
CA THR A 479 -12.07 10.61 4.57
C THR A 479 -13.18 9.86 5.31
N THR A 480 -14.41 10.37 5.25
CA THR A 480 -15.63 9.65 5.71
C THR A 480 -15.75 8.27 5.06
N LEU A 481 -15.31 8.17 3.80
CA LEU A 481 -15.21 6.94 3.04
C LEU A 481 -14.25 5.93 3.68
N ALA A 482 -13.06 6.36 4.06
CA ALA A 482 -12.08 5.50 4.73
C ALA A 482 -12.59 5.02 6.09
N PHE A 483 -13.29 5.87 6.84
CA PHE A 483 -13.94 5.47 8.08
C PHE A 483 -15.04 4.40 7.83
N ALA A 484 -15.89 4.59 6.83
CA ALA A 484 -16.90 3.59 6.46
C ALA A 484 -16.28 2.24 6.08
N VAL A 485 -15.19 2.26 5.31
CA VAL A 485 -14.41 1.06 4.96
C VAL A 485 -13.81 0.39 6.20
N PHE A 486 -13.26 1.17 7.14
CA PHE A 486 -12.74 0.64 8.39
C PHE A 486 -13.84 -0.05 9.22
N VAL A 487 -15.01 0.58 9.36
CA VAL A 487 -16.17 -0.01 10.05
C VAL A 487 -16.64 -1.29 9.36
N MET A 488 -16.68 -1.31 8.02
CA MET A 488 -17.01 -2.50 7.24
C MET A 488 -16.04 -3.65 7.56
N TRP A 489 -14.72 -3.42 7.46
CA TRP A 489 -13.72 -4.45 7.75
C TRP A 489 -13.76 -4.92 9.20
N ASN A 490 -13.99 -4.02 10.15
CA ASN A 490 -14.16 -4.38 11.55
C ASN A 490 -15.39 -5.28 11.76
N SER A 491 -16.50 -4.97 11.09
CA SER A 491 -17.73 -5.78 11.14
C SER A 491 -17.51 -7.19 10.57
N ILE A 492 -16.81 -7.30 9.44
CA ILE A 492 -16.44 -8.57 8.83
C ILE A 492 -15.50 -9.36 9.76
N SER A 493 -14.52 -8.70 10.37
CA SER A 493 -13.60 -9.32 11.34
C SER A 493 -14.36 -9.95 12.51
N TRP A 494 -15.37 -9.26 13.05
CA TRP A 494 -16.26 -9.79 14.09
C TRP A 494 -17.06 -10.99 13.59
N PHE A 495 -17.71 -10.88 12.43
CA PHE A 495 -18.49 -11.96 11.84
C PHE A 495 -17.65 -13.23 11.64
N ILE A 496 -16.46 -13.11 11.07
CA ILE A 496 -15.56 -14.24 10.82
C ILE A 496 -15.01 -14.80 12.14
N SER A 497 -14.74 -13.95 13.13
CA SER A 497 -14.28 -14.41 14.45
C SER A 497 -15.33 -15.28 15.15
N ILE A 498 -16.61 -14.95 15.02
CA ILE A 498 -17.71 -15.79 15.50
C ILE A 498 -17.81 -17.07 14.64
N GLY A 499 -17.77 -16.92 13.32
CA GLY A 499 -17.81 -18.02 12.35
C GLY A 499 -16.73 -19.08 12.58
N GLN A 500 -15.52 -18.67 13.01
CA GLN A 500 -14.41 -19.58 13.31
C GLN A 500 -14.75 -20.64 14.36
N PHE A 501 -15.63 -20.33 15.30
CA PHE A 501 -16.07 -21.29 16.32
C PHE A 501 -17.38 -21.97 15.93
N VAL A 502 -18.32 -21.23 15.34
CA VAL A 502 -19.65 -21.76 15.02
C VAL A 502 -19.63 -22.71 13.82
N ILE A 503 -18.88 -22.39 12.77
CA ILE A 503 -18.91 -23.15 11.51
C ILE A 503 -18.31 -24.56 11.67
N PRO A 504 -17.10 -24.75 12.27
CA PRO A 504 -16.56 -26.10 12.43
C PRO A 504 -17.40 -26.98 13.35
N VAL A 505 -18.01 -26.40 14.39
CA VAL A 505 -18.96 -27.12 15.25
C VAL A 505 -20.22 -27.48 14.47
N GLY A 506 -20.83 -26.54 13.75
CA GLY A 506 -22.01 -26.80 12.92
C GLY A 506 -21.74 -27.89 11.88
N TRP A 507 -20.56 -27.88 11.26
CA TRP A 507 -20.10 -28.94 10.36
C TRP A 507 -20.06 -30.30 11.03
N TYR A 508 -19.39 -30.39 12.18
CA TYR A 508 -19.30 -31.61 12.97
C TYR A 508 -20.69 -32.19 13.31
N LEU A 509 -21.67 -31.32 13.58
CA LEU A 509 -23.04 -31.75 13.93
C LEU A 509 -23.90 -32.19 12.75
N ILE A 510 -23.63 -31.71 11.54
CA ILE A 510 -24.52 -31.86 10.38
C ILE A 510 -24.00 -32.88 9.35
N ASN A 511 -22.68 -33.05 9.23
CA ASN A 511 -22.04 -33.70 8.08
C ASN A 511 -22.56 -35.12 7.75
N LYS A 512 -22.69 -36.03 8.73
CA LYS A 512 -23.12 -37.41 8.47
C LYS A 512 -24.10 -37.93 9.52
N ARG A 513 -25.19 -38.53 9.05
CA ARG A 513 -26.09 -39.31 9.91
C ARG A 513 -25.40 -40.59 10.34
N CYS A 514 -25.46 -40.89 11.62
CA CYS A 514 -25.22 -42.24 12.08
C CYS A 514 -26.50 -43.04 11.92
N SER A 515 -26.45 -44.13 11.16
CA SER A 515 -27.59 -45.03 11.02
C SER A 515 -27.94 -45.54 12.42
N SER A 516 -29.17 -45.34 12.87
CA SER A 516 -29.67 -46.07 14.04
C SER A 516 -29.69 -47.55 13.67
N LYS A 517 -28.66 -48.28 14.07
CA LYS A 517 -28.76 -49.73 14.15
C LYS A 517 -29.68 -50.09 15.31
#